data_AF-A0A0S4LQJ3-F1
#
_entry.id   AF-A0A0S4LQJ3-F1
#
_cell.length_a   1.000
_cell.length_b   1.000
_cell.length_c   1.000
_cell.angle_alpha   90.00
_cell.angle_beta   90.00
_cell.angle_gamma   90.00
#
_symmetry.space_group_name_H-M   'P 1'
#
loop_
_entity.id
_entity.type
_entity.pdbx_description
1 polymer ?
#
loop_
_entity_poly.entity_id
_entity_poly.type
_entity_poly.pdbx_seq_one_letter_code
_entity_poly.pdbx_strand_id
1 'polypeptide(L)'
;MAIAATPTRSGVDRRDGFFIHQIQKGYAIWIGLLLFLYSALFFTLAFYGAHLKPMLALYGSGSLEERQVASAEMLMLSETVWVAVPVLFFGAVIFSLIITRRIAGPLYRLEESVRQWGRGNLRWRIRFRPSDRLDELAGTANQALQHIEQSFATIQDQTQSLLAALSKIEQSAPSGIKEAQNATEEIAAVLRRFDFRSLSETRVKIR
;
A
#
# COMPACT_ATOMS: atom_id res chain seq x y z
N MET A 1 -8.89 8.45 -60.38
CA MET A 1 -8.26 7.48 -59.45
C MET A 1 -7.37 8.28 -58.50
N ALA A 2 -7.86 8.64 -57.32
CA ALA A 2 -7.09 9.32 -56.28
C ALA A 2 -7.46 8.63 -54.96
N ILE A 3 -6.47 7.97 -54.37
CA ILE A 3 -6.63 7.12 -53.18
C ILE A 3 -6.62 8.04 -51.96
N ALA A 4 -7.70 7.98 -51.17
CA ALA A 4 -7.88 8.73 -49.94
C ALA A 4 -6.88 8.29 -48.87
N ALA A 5 -6.24 9.27 -48.24
CA ALA A 5 -5.33 9.06 -47.11
C ALA A 5 -6.11 8.71 -45.84
N THR A 6 -5.77 7.56 -45.24
CA THR A 6 -6.24 7.13 -43.92
C THR A 6 -5.46 7.88 -42.84
N PRO A 7 -6.09 8.58 -41.87
CA PRO A 7 -5.35 9.09 -40.73
C PRO A 7 -5.11 7.97 -39.72
N THR A 8 -3.85 7.57 -39.58
CA THR A 8 -3.36 6.72 -38.49
C THR A 8 -3.56 7.46 -37.16
N ARG A 9 -4.41 6.90 -36.28
CA ARG A 9 -4.54 7.31 -34.88
C ARG A 9 -3.22 7.06 -34.16
N SER A 10 -2.41 8.10 -34.00
CA SER A 10 -1.24 8.09 -33.12
C SER A 10 -1.69 7.94 -31.67
N GLY A 11 -1.11 6.95 -31.00
CA GLY A 11 -1.43 6.54 -29.64
C GLY A 11 -1.40 7.69 -28.64
N VAL A 12 -2.40 7.65 -27.75
CA VAL A 12 -2.49 8.48 -26.56
C VAL A 12 -1.35 8.07 -25.62
N ASP A 13 -0.24 8.81 -25.65
CA ASP A 13 0.80 8.75 -24.62
C ASP A 13 0.26 9.45 -23.37
N ARG A 14 -0.57 8.74 -22.60
CA ARG A 14 -1.09 9.19 -21.31
C ARG A 14 -0.02 9.00 -20.24
N ARG A 15 1.02 9.83 -20.28
CA ARG A 15 1.95 10.02 -19.16
C ARG A 15 1.32 10.99 -18.18
N ASP A 16 0.24 10.55 -17.53
CA ASP A 16 -0.36 11.35 -16.47
C ASP A 16 0.62 11.36 -15.28
N GLY A 17 1.07 12.58 -14.98
CA GLY A 17 2.09 12.90 -14.00
C GLY A 17 1.83 12.24 -12.65
N PHE A 18 2.86 11.56 -12.17
CA PHE A 18 2.95 10.92 -10.87
C PHE A 18 2.84 12.01 -9.77
N PHE A 19 1.62 12.29 -9.29
CA PHE A 19 1.41 13.16 -8.14
C PHE A 19 1.86 12.43 -6.87
N ILE A 20 3.08 12.74 -6.43
CA ILE A 20 3.76 12.14 -5.29
C ILE A 20 3.18 12.72 -3.98
N HIS A 21 2.44 11.92 -3.22
CA HIS A 21 1.96 12.31 -1.89
C HIS A 21 3.13 12.35 -0.89
N GLN A 22 3.31 13.51 -0.23
CA GLN A 22 4.46 13.84 0.61
C GLN A 22 4.46 13.12 1.97
N ILE A 23 3.30 12.60 2.38
CA ILE A 23 3.09 11.97 3.70
C ILE A 23 3.77 10.59 3.77
N GLN A 24 3.79 9.83 2.67
CA GLN A 24 4.33 8.47 2.65
C GLN A 24 5.85 8.40 2.56
N LYS A 25 6.50 9.41 1.95
CA LYS A 25 7.97 9.57 2.03
C LYS A 25 8.40 9.72 3.49
N GLY A 26 7.61 10.44 4.29
CA GLY A 26 7.82 10.56 5.73
C GLY A 26 7.90 9.19 6.40
N TYR A 27 6.87 8.35 6.28
CA TYR A 27 6.85 7.03 6.92
C TYR A 27 7.92 6.08 6.41
N ALA A 28 8.21 6.06 5.11
CA ALA A 28 9.27 5.23 4.55
C ALA A 28 10.66 5.65 5.08
N ILE A 29 10.89 6.97 5.21
CA ILE A 29 12.11 7.52 5.82
C ILE A 29 12.15 7.16 7.32
N TRP A 30 11.05 7.31 8.05
CA TRP A 30 10.98 6.96 9.47
C TRP A 30 11.21 5.47 9.73
N ILE A 31 10.63 4.58 8.92
CA ILE A 31 10.85 3.13 9.01
C ILE A 31 12.30 2.79 8.66
N GLY A 32 12.86 3.38 7.60
CA GLY A 32 14.26 3.19 7.23
C GLY A 32 15.23 3.70 8.30
N LEU A 33 14.92 4.85 8.91
CA LEU A 33 15.67 5.44 10.01
C LEU A 33 15.59 4.56 11.27
N LEU A 34 14.40 4.06 11.60
CA LEU A 34 14.19 3.15 12.73
C LEU A 34 15.00 1.85 12.54
N LEU A 35 14.93 1.26 11.34
CA LEU A 35 15.72 0.08 10.99
C LEU A 35 17.23 0.36 11.07
N PHE A 36 17.68 1.49 10.55
CA PHE A 36 19.07 1.92 10.65
C PHE A 36 19.50 2.08 12.11
N LEU A 37 18.68 2.72 12.94
CA LEU A 37 18.95 2.90 14.36
C LEU A 37 19.01 1.56 15.09
N TYR A 38 18.14 0.61 14.73
CA TYR A 38 18.14 -0.75 15.28
C TYR A 38 19.39 -1.52 14.87
N SER A 39 19.82 -1.42 13.62
CA SER A 39 21.07 -2.02 13.14
C SER A 39 22.30 -1.37 13.78
N ALA A 40 22.30 -0.06 13.97
CA ALA A 40 23.38 0.66 14.65
C ALA A 40 23.44 0.28 16.13
N LEU A 41 22.29 0.14 16.80
CA LEU A 41 22.21 -0.34 18.17
C LEU A 41 22.72 -1.78 18.28
N PHE A 42 22.25 -2.69 17.42
CA PHE A 42 22.71 -4.08 17.38
C PHE A 42 24.21 -4.15 17.12
N PHE A 43 24.72 -3.35 16.19
CA PHE A 43 26.15 -3.23 15.91
C PHE A 43 26.93 -2.75 17.14
N THR A 44 26.44 -1.71 17.80
CA THR A 44 27.06 -1.16 19.02
C THR A 44 27.07 -2.21 20.13
N LEU A 45 25.98 -2.96 20.30
CA LEU A 45 25.86 -3.98 21.34
C LEU A 45 26.75 -5.20 21.05
N ALA A 46 26.82 -5.65 19.80
CA ALA A 46 27.70 -6.72 19.37
C ALA A 46 29.17 -6.31 19.49
N PHE A 47 29.49 -5.08 19.11
CA PHE A 47 30.84 -4.53 19.20
C PHE A 47 31.30 -4.35 20.65
N TYR A 48 30.54 -3.59 21.45
CA TYR A 48 30.85 -3.38 22.86
C TYR A 48 30.79 -4.70 23.64
N GLY A 49 29.81 -5.56 23.40
CA GLY A 49 29.70 -6.85 24.07
C GLY A 49 30.93 -7.73 23.88
N ALA A 50 31.50 -7.76 22.67
CA ALA A 50 32.72 -8.50 22.38
C ALA A 50 33.98 -7.88 23.03
N HIS A 51 34.05 -6.55 23.19
CA HIS A 51 35.22 -5.85 23.73
C HIS A 51 35.14 -5.58 25.24
N LEU A 52 33.96 -5.72 25.86
CA LEU A 52 33.72 -5.33 27.24
C LEU A 52 34.59 -6.13 28.22
N LYS A 53 34.70 -7.46 28.01
CA LYS A 53 35.49 -8.36 28.86
C LYS A 53 36.99 -8.02 28.85
N PRO A 54 37.70 -7.98 27.70
CA PRO A 54 39.12 -7.65 27.68
C PRO A 54 39.39 -6.21 28.15
N MET A 55 38.49 -5.26 27.84
CA MET A 55 38.62 -3.88 28.32
C MET A 55 38.55 -3.78 29.85
N LEU A 56 37.59 -4.46 30.49
CA LEU A 56 37.47 -4.51 31.95
C LEU A 56 38.67 -5.18 32.62
N ALA A 57 39.20 -6.25 32.02
CA ALA A 57 40.38 -6.95 32.54
C ALA A 57 41.66 -6.11 32.44
N LEU A 58 41.79 -5.28 31.40
CA LEU A 58 42.91 -4.35 31.22
C LEU A 58 42.92 -3.19 32.24
N TYR A 59 41.76 -2.59 32.52
CA TYR A 59 41.64 -1.46 33.45
C TYR A 59 41.33 -1.87 34.90
N GLY A 60 41.00 -3.14 35.14
CA GLY A 60 40.75 -3.68 36.47
C GLY A 60 42.04 -3.86 37.29
N SER A 61 41.88 -4.12 38.59
CA SER A 61 42.99 -4.42 39.52
C SER A 61 43.50 -5.87 39.43
N GLY A 62 43.31 -6.52 38.28
CA GLY A 62 43.73 -7.90 38.02
C GLY A 62 45.25 -8.09 37.98
N SER A 63 45.68 -9.35 37.99
CA SER A 63 47.10 -9.72 37.95
C SER A 63 47.77 -9.33 36.61
N LEU A 64 49.10 -9.29 36.57
CA LEU A 64 49.84 -9.01 35.33
C LEU A 64 49.52 -10.04 34.23
N GLU A 65 49.26 -11.29 34.61
CA GLU A 65 48.92 -12.39 33.71
C GLU A 65 47.53 -12.19 33.08
N GLU A 66 46.53 -11.77 33.88
CA GLU A 66 45.18 -11.43 33.40
C GLU A 66 45.20 -10.28 32.38
N ARG A 67 46.05 -9.27 32.62
CA ARG A 67 46.24 -8.14 31.69
C ARG A 67 46.95 -8.55 30.40
N GLN A 68 47.86 -9.52 30.45
CA GLN A 68 48.53 -10.06 29.27
C GLN A 68 47.56 -10.86 28.38
N VAL A 69 46.73 -11.71 28.98
CA VAL A 69 45.69 -12.45 28.24
C VAL A 69 44.68 -11.48 27.61
N ALA A 70 44.21 -10.48 28.37
CA ALA A 70 43.27 -9.49 27.87
C ALA A 70 43.84 -8.62 26.73
N SER A 71 45.13 -8.26 26.78
CA SER A 71 45.75 -7.48 25.70
C SER A 71 45.92 -8.30 24.42
N ALA A 72 46.26 -9.59 24.52
CA ALA A 72 46.32 -10.51 23.38
C ALA A 72 44.94 -10.70 22.75
N GLU A 73 43.90 -10.88 23.57
CA GLU A 73 42.51 -11.00 23.10
C GLU A 73 42.04 -9.70 22.42
N MET A 74 42.35 -8.54 22.99
CA MET A 74 42.04 -7.22 22.41
C MET A 74 42.72 -7.00 21.06
N LEU A 75 43.98 -7.42 20.91
CA LEU A 75 44.74 -7.35 19.65
C LEU A 75 44.07 -8.19 18.56
N MET A 76 43.73 -9.44 18.85
CA MET A 76 43.05 -10.33 17.91
C MET A 76 41.68 -9.80 17.49
N LEU A 77 40.89 -9.26 18.44
CA LEU A 77 39.62 -8.63 18.11
C LEU A 77 39.83 -7.39 17.23
N SER A 78 40.78 -6.52 17.58
CA SER A 78 41.03 -5.27 16.85
C SER A 78 41.38 -5.50 15.37
N GLU A 79 42.13 -6.57 15.08
CA GLU A 79 42.57 -6.94 13.73
C GLU A 79 41.42 -7.48 12.86
N THR A 80 40.37 -8.02 13.47
CA THR A 80 39.16 -8.47 12.73
C THR A 80 38.11 -7.35 12.63
N VAL A 81 38.04 -6.50 13.64
CA VAL A 81 37.02 -5.46 13.81
C VAL A 81 37.09 -4.38 12.74
N TRP A 82 38.28 -3.91 12.39
CA TRP A 82 38.42 -2.77 11.47
C TRP A 82 37.84 -3.08 10.08
N VAL A 83 37.79 -4.36 9.68
CA VAL A 83 37.10 -4.81 8.45
C VAL A 83 35.62 -5.08 8.72
N ALA A 84 35.28 -5.68 9.86
CA ALA A 84 33.90 -6.01 10.21
C ALA A 84 33.02 -4.76 10.37
N VAL A 85 33.56 -3.66 10.91
CA VAL A 85 32.82 -2.41 11.16
C VAL A 85 32.27 -1.80 9.86
N PRO A 86 33.09 -1.50 8.82
CA PRO A 86 32.56 -1.00 7.55
C PRO A 86 31.60 -1.98 6.89
N VAL A 87 31.92 -3.28 6.87
CA VAL A 87 31.10 -4.29 6.20
C VAL A 87 29.71 -4.37 6.82
N LEU A 88 29.62 -4.41 8.16
CA LEU A 88 28.34 -4.44 8.87
C LEU A 88 27.59 -3.12 8.72
N PHE A 89 28.29 -1.98 8.78
CA PHE A 89 27.67 -0.66 8.61
C PHE A 89 27.06 -0.50 7.21
N PHE A 90 27.84 -0.73 6.15
CA PHE A 90 27.36 -0.65 4.77
C PHE A 90 26.31 -1.72 4.48
N GLY A 91 26.49 -2.93 5.01
CA GLY A 91 25.50 -4.01 4.94
C GLY A 91 24.15 -3.59 5.53
N ALA A 92 24.15 -2.99 6.73
CA ALA A 92 22.95 -2.49 7.38
C ALA A 92 22.27 -1.35 6.60
N VAL A 93 23.07 -0.39 6.09
CA VAL A 93 22.55 0.73 5.27
C VAL A 93 21.90 0.19 3.99
N ILE A 94 22.59 -0.68 3.27
CA ILE A 94 22.08 -1.28 2.03
C ILE A 94 20.82 -2.10 2.31
N PHE A 95 20.83 -2.91 3.37
CA PHE A 95 19.68 -3.73 3.77
C PHE A 95 18.46 -2.87 4.13
N SER A 96 18.64 -1.82 4.92
CA SER A 96 17.57 -0.87 5.25
C SER A 96 17.00 -0.21 3.99
N LEU A 97 17.85 0.27 3.08
CA LEU A 97 17.40 0.88 1.82
C LEU A 97 16.61 -0.09 0.94
N ILE A 98 17.04 -1.36 0.85
CA ILE A 98 16.34 -2.39 0.09
C ILE A 98 14.96 -2.66 0.68
N ILE A 99 14.86 -2.84 2.00
CA ILE A 99 13.59 -3.10 2.69
C ILE A 99 12.62 -1.92 2.51
N THR A 100 13.08 -0.70 2.77
CA THR A 100 12.24 0.49 2.64
C THR A 100 11.66 0.63 1.24
N ARG A 101 12.47 0.39 0.20
CA ARG A 101 12.01 0.44 -1.20
C ARG A 101 11.00 -0.66 -1.51
N ARG A 102 11.20 -1.86 -0.96
CA ARG A 102 10.31 -3.01 -1.19
C ARG A 102 8.93 -2.82 -0.56
N ILE A 103 8.85 -2.14 0.59
CA ILE A 103 7.57 -1.92 1.30
C ILE A 103 6.83 -0.68 0.80
N ALA A 104 7.55 0.39 0.43
CA ALA A 104 6.94 1.63 -0.01
C ALA A 104 6.11 1.47 -1.30
N GLY A 105 6.57 0.64 -2.24
CA GLY A 105 5.89 0.40 -3.51
C GLY A 105 4.46 -0.18 -3.35
N PRO A 106 4.30 -1.31 -2.65
CA PRO A 106 2.99 -1.87 -2.36
C PRO A 106 2.09 -0.93 -1.56
N LEU A 107 2.63 -0.24 -0.56
CA LEU A 107 1.85 0.69 0.27
C LEU A 107 1.27 1.83 -0.56
N TYR A 108 2.03 2.35 -1.51
CA TYR A 108 1.54 3.36 -2.47
C TYR A 108 0.39 2.83 -3.33
N ARG A 109 0.51 1.60 -3.86
CA ARG A 109 -0.55 0.98 -4.66
C ARG A 109 -1.83 0.76 -3.86
N LEU A 110 -1.69 0.41 -2.57
CA LEU A 110 -2.81 0.27 -1.65
C LEU A 110 -3.48 1.62 -1.40
N GLU A 111 -2.71 2.66 -1.06
CA GLU A 111 -3.26 4.00 -0.83
C GLU A 111 -3.99 4.52 -2.07
N GLU A 112 -3.39 4.39 -3.25
CA GLU A 112 -4.03 4.83 -4.50
C GLU A 112 -5.32 4.05 -4.75
N SER A 113 -5.35 2.75 -4.47
CA SER A 113 -6.56 1.95 -4.62
C SER A 113 -7.67 2.41 -3.67
N VAL A 114 -7.34 2.65 -2.39
CA VAL A 114 -8.28 3.17 -1.40
C VAL A 114 -8.76 4.57 -1.79
N ARG A 115 -7.89 5.41 -2.34
CA ARG A 115 -8.25 6.75 -2.84
C ARG A 115 -9.21 6.66 -4.02
N GLN A 116 -9.02 5.74 -4.95
CA GLN A 116 -9.95 5.50 -6.05
C GLN A 116 -11.32 5.07 -5.52
N TRP A 117 -11.37 4.17 -4.53
CA TRP A 117 -12.63 3.77 -3.89
C TRP A 117 -13.31 4.93 -3.17
N GLY A 118 -12.55 5.76 -2.45
CA GLY A 118 -13.06 6.97 -1.78
C GLY A 118 -13.58 8.04 -2.75
N ARG A 119 -13.09 8.07 -3.99
CA ARG A 119 -13.61 8.90 -5.08
C ARG A 119 -14.85 8.31 -5.76
N GLY A 120 -15.32 7.15 -5.31
CA GLY A 120 -16.49 6.47 -5.84
C GLY A 120 -16.19 5.49 -6.98
N ASN A 121 -14.92 5.28 -7.37
CA ASN A 121 -14.56 4.30 -8.39
C ASN A 121 -14.45 2.89 -7.78
N LEU A 122 -15.59 2.21 -7.64
CA LEU A 122 -15.65 0.84 -7.10
C LEU A 122 -15.20 -0.21 -8.12
N ARG A 123 -15.13 0.14 -9.41
CA ARG A 123 -14.57 -0.72 -10.46
C ARG A 123 -13.06 -0.92 -10.36
N TRP A 124 -12.36 -0.05 -9.63
CA TRP A 124 -10.92 -0.13 -9.44
C TRP A 124 -10.53 -1.38 -8.66
N ARG A 125 -9.73 -2.26 -9.27
CA ARG A 125 -9.22 -3.48 -8.62
C ARG A 125 -7.75 -3.33 -8.23
N ILE A 126 -7.43 -3.68 -7.00
CA ILE A 126 -6.06 -3.65 -6.51
C ILE A 126 -5.26 -4.82 -7.09
N ARG A 127 -4.04 -4.54 -7.57
CA ARG A 127 -3.09 -5.54 -8.06
C ARG A 127 -1.67 -5.16 -7.64
N PHE A 128 -1.01 -6.06 -6.92
CA PHE A 128 0.40 -5.94 -6.55
C PHE A 128 1.29 -6.60 -7.59
N ARG A 129 2.60 -6.37 -7.50
CA ARG A 129 3.58 -7.06 -8.35
C ARG A 129 3.88 -8.44 -7.72
N PRO A 130 4.26 -9.46 -8.53
CA PRO A 130 4.62 -10.77 -8.00
C PRO A 130 5.75 -10.74 -6.94
N SER A 131 6.64 -9.75 -7.03
CA SER A 131 7.73 -9.51 -6.07
C SER A 131 7.28 -9.19 -4.66
N ASP A 132 6.05 -8.70 -4.52
CA ASP A 132 5.53 -8.11 -3.29
C ASP A 132 4.91 -9.19 -2.38
N ARG A 133 4.55 -10.37 -2.94
CA ARG A 133 3.91 -11.50 -2.24
C ARG A 133 2.64 -11.11 -1.44
N LEU A 134 1.91 -10.09 -1.92
CA LEU A 134 0.69 -9.57 -1.31
C LEU A 134 -0.57 -9.94 -2.13
N ASP A 135 -0.49 -10.97 -2.96
CA ASP A 135 -1.57 -11.38 -3.86
C ASP A 135 -2.83 -11.81 -3.09
N GLU A 136 -2.66 -12.46 -1.93
CA GLU A 136 -3.76 -12.83 -1.05
C GLU A 136 -4.50 -11.60 -0.50
N LEU A 137 -3.75 -10.58 -0.04
CA LEU A 137 -4.32 -9.32 0.41
C LEU A 137 -5.09 -8.62 -0.72
N ALA A 138 -4.53 -8.58 -1.93
CA ALA A 138 -5.24 -8.06 -3.09
C ALA A 138 -6.51 -8.88 -3.40
N GLY A 139 -6.44 -10.21 -3.28
CA GLY A 139 -7.58 -11.10 -3.45
C GLY A 139 -8.72 -10.76 -2.48
N THR A 140 -8.43 -10.74 -1.18
CA THR A 140 -9.41 -10.43 -0.13
C THR A 140 -9.99 -9.03 -0.29
N ALA A 141 -9.16 -8.02 -0.58
CA ALA A 141 -9.62 -6.66 -0.80
C ALA A 141 -10.53 -6.53 -2.03
N ASN A 142 -10.18 -7.21 -3.14
CA ASN A 142 -11.01 -7.22 -4.35
C ASN A 142 -12.33 -7.98 -4.16
N GLN A 143 -12.35 -9.03 -3.32
CA GLN A 143 -13.58 -9.74 -2.96
C GLN A 143 -14.50 -8.85 -2.13
N ALA A 144 -13.96 -8.17 -1.11
CA ALA A 144 -14.73 -7.21 -0.32
C ALA A 144 -15.33 -6.11 -1.20
N LEU A 145 -14.55 -5.56 -2.12
CA LEU A 145 -15.04 -4.56 -3.06
C LEU A 145 -16.12 -5.10 -4.00
N GLN A 146 -15.99 -6.34 -4.45
CA GLN A 146 -17.02 -7.00 -5.26
C GLN A 146 -18.35 -7.14 -4.52
N HIS A 147 -18.34 -7.45 -3.22
CA HIS A 147 -19.56 -7.50 -2.41
C HIS A 147 -20.19 -6.10 -2.24
N ILE A 148 -19.37 -5.06 -2.11
CA ILE A 148 -19.84 -3.67 -2.08
C ILE A 148 -20.48 -3.31 -3.43
N GLU A 149 -19.83 -3.60 -4.55
CA GLU A 149 -20.38 -3.37 -5.90
C GLU A 149 -21.73 -4.07 -6.10
N GLN A 150 -21.86 -5.33 -5.67
CA GLN A 150 -23.10 -6.09 -5.77
C GLN A 150 -24.23 -5.49 -4.92
N SER A 151 -23.90 -5.03 -3.72
CA SER A 151 -24.86 -4.37 -2.83
C SER A 151 -25.36 -3.07 -3.46
N PHE A 152 -24.46 -2.23 -4.00
CA PHE A 152 -24.82 -0.98 -4.67
C PHE A 152 -25.70 -1.22 -5.90
N ALA A 153 -25.39 -2.24 -6.71
CA ALA A 153 -26.19 -2.60 -7.86
C ALA A 153 -27.60 -3.11 -7.47
N THR A 154 -27.69 -3.86 -6.37
CA THR A 154 -28.99 -4.32 -5.85
C THR A 154 -29.84 -3.13 -5.37
N ILE A 155 -29.23 -2.18 -4.65
CA ILE A 155 -29.93 -0.97 -4.19
C ILE A 155 -30.39 -0.16 -5.42
N GLN A 156 -29.55 0.00 -6.44
CA GLN A 156 -29.92 0.72 -7.67
C GLN A 156 -31.13 0.09 -8.37
N ASP A 157 -31.16 -1.23 -8.53
CA ASP A 157 -32.28 -1.95 -9.14
C ASP A 157 -33.57 -1.80 -8.30
N GLN A 158 -33.46 -1.85 -6.97
CA GLN A 158 -34.58 -1.63 -6.05
C GLN A 158 -35.11 -0.20 -6.11
N THR A 159 -34.22 0.80 -6.11
CA THR A 159 -34.57 2.23 -6.25
C THR A 159 -35.28 2.49 -7.58
N GLN A 160 -34.81 1.88 -8.69
CA GLN A 160 -35.45 2.03 -9.99
C GLN A 160 -36.84 1.36 -10.03
N SER A 161 -36.98 0.19 -9.42
CA SER A 161 -38.26 -0.51 -9.29
C SER A 161 -39.26 0.29 -8.43
N LEU A 162 -38.78 0.91 -7.36
CA LEU A 162 -39.58 1.76 -6.48
C LEU A 162 -40.06 3.03 -7.21
N LEU A 163 -39.17 3.72 -7.94
CA LEU A 163 -39.57 4.85 -8.80
C LEU A 163 -40.64 4.45 -9.81
N ALA A 164 -40.48 3.30 -10.47
CA ALA A 164 -41.47 2.80 -11.42
C ALA A 164 -42.81 2.51 -10.75
N ALA A 165 -42.83 1.93 -9.54
CA ALA A 165 -44.06 1.70 -8.78
C ALA A 165 -44.72 3.02 -8.35
N LEU A 166 -43.96 3.96 -7.80
CA LEU A 166 -44.48 5.27 -7.38
C LEU A 166 -45.05 6.06 -8.56
N SER A 167 -44.42 6.01 -9.74
CA SER A 167 -44.93 6.65 -10.95
C SER A 167 -46.29 6.10 -11.41
N LYS A 168 -46.54 4.79 -11.23
CA LYS A 168 -47.85 4.17 -11.52
C LYS A 168 -48.92 4.58 -10.52
N ILE A 169 -48.56 4.71 -9.24
CA ILE A 169 -49.52 5.10 -8.20
C ILE A 169 -49.85 6.59 -8.31
N GLU A 170 -48.89 7.47 -8.63
CA GLU A 170 -49.16 8.90 -8.84
C GLU A 170 -50.19 9.15 -9.95
N GLN A 171 -50.15 8.35 -11.03
CA GLN A 171 -51.17 8.39 -12.10
C GLN A 171 -52.57 8.00 -11.62
N SER A 172 -52.67 7.26 -10.49
CA SER A 172 -53.92 6.74 -9.94
C SER A 172 -54.41 7.50 -8.69
N ALA A 173 -53.51 8.13 -7.93
CA ALA A 173 -53.79 8.89 -6.71
C ALA A 173 -52.70 9.98 -6.47
N PRO A 174 -52.96 11.26 -6.82
CA PRO A 174 -51.93 12.31 -6.86
C PRO A 174 -51.52 12.90 -5.49
N SER A 175 -52.19 12.52 -4.39
CA SER A 175 -51.93 13.11 -3.06
C SER A 175 -51.05 12.20 -2.19
N GLY A 176 -49.83 12.67 -1.85
CA GLY A 176 -48.96 12.10 -0.81
C GLY A 176 -47.72 11.34 -1.29
N ILE A 177 -47.53 11.15 -2.60
CA ILE A 177 -46.46 10.29 -3.15
C ILE A 177 -45.20 11.07 -3.56
N LYS A 178 -45.31 12.39 -3.72
CA LYS A 178 -44.20 13.26 -4.16
C LYS A 178 -43.00 13.22 -3.20
N GLU A 179 -43.24 13.13 -1.90
CA GLU A 179 -42.16 13.06 -0.90
C GLU A 179 -41.37 11.74 -1.02
N ALA A 180 -42.07 10.62 -1.21
CA ALA A 180 -41.44 9.32 -1.44
C ALA A 180 -40.68 9.27 -2.78
N GLN A 181 -41.20 9.89 -3.84
CA GLN A 181 -40.49 10.01 -5.11
C GLN A 181 -39.22 10.82 -4.96
N ASN A 182 -39.29 12.00 -4.35
CA ASN A 182 -38.14 12.88 -4.13
C ASN A 182 -37.04 12.16 -3.32
N ALA A 183 -37.40 11.47 -2.24
CA ALA A 183 -36.45 10.68 -1.45
C ALA A 183 -35.80 9.56 -2.26
N THR A 184 -36.57 8.90 -3.13
CA THR A 184 -36.07 7.81 -3.98
C THR A 184 -35.14 8.33 -5.09
N GLU A 185 -35.45 9.51 -5.67
CA GLU A 185 -34.58 10.20 -6.62
C GLU A 185 -33.27 10.66 -5.98
N GLU A 186 -33.30 11.12 -4.74
CA GLU A 186 -32.10 11.48 -3.99
C GLU A 186 -31.18 10.28 -3.77
N ILE A 187 -31.74 9.12 -3.38
CA ILE A 187 -31.00 7.86 -3.27
C ILE A 187 -30.38 7.48 -4.62
N ALA A 188 -31.15 7.58 -5.71
CA ALA A 188 -30.65 7.31 -7.06
C ALA A 188 -29.51 8.26 -7.44
N ALA A 189 -29.59 9.53 -7.07
CA ALA A 189 -28.55 10.53 -7.32
C ALA A 189 -27.27 10.24 -6.53
N VAL A 190 -27.39 9.79 -5.27
CA VAL A 190 -26.24 9.35 -4.46
C VAL A 190 -25.57 8.14 -5.09
N LEU A 191 -26.33 7.13 -5.50
CA LEU A 191 -25.79 5.92 -6.14
C LEU A 191 -25.04 6.25 -7.44
N ARG A 192 -25.52 7.21 -8.24
CA ARG A 192 -24.84 7.66 -9.48
C ARG A 192 -23.47 8.29 -9.24
N ARG A 193 -23.15 8.73 -8.02
CA ARG A 193 -21.80 9.24 -7.69
C ARG A 193 -20.75 8.13 -7.64
N PHE A 194 -21.18 6.87 -7.52
CA PHE A 194 -20.30 5.71 -7.47
C PHE A 194 -20.32 4.99 -8.83
N ASP A 195 -19.14 4.70 -9.37
CA ASP A 195 -18.95 3.88 -10.56
C ASP A 195 -18.80 2.42 -10.13
N PHE A 196 -19.82 1.62 -10.38
CA PHE A 196 -19.88 0.18 -10.10
C PHE A 196 -20.56 -0.55 -11.27
N ARG A 197 -20.35 -1.86 -11.37
CA ARG A 197 -20.98 -2.68 -12.41
C ARG A 197 -22.46 -2.93 -12.07
N SER A 198 -23.38 -2.52 -12.93
CA SER A 198 -24.80 -2.83 -12.76
C SER A 198 -25.08 -4.33 -12.95
N LEU A 199 -26.14 -4.85 -12.31
CA LEU A 199 -26.56 -6.24 -12.49
C LEU A 199 -27.05 -6.51 -13.93
N SER A 200 -27.46 -5.48 -14.68
CA SER A 200 -27.83 -5.59 -16.09
C SER A 200 -26.65 -5.98 -16.99
N GLU A 201 -25.44 -5.47 -16.75
CA GLU A 201 -24.24 -5.85 -17.50
C GLU A 201 -23.75 -7.27 -17.17
N THR A 202 -23.99 -7.73 -15.94
CA THR A 202 -23.57 -9.08 -15.51
C THR A 202 -24.38 -10.17 -16.19
N ARG A 203 -25.68 -9.94 -16.46
CA ARG A 203 -26.54 -10.91 -17.17
C ARG A 203 -26.22 -11.07 -18.66
N VAL A 204 -25.61 -10.08 -19.31
CA VAL A 204 -25.25 -10.16 -20.75
C VAL A 204 -24.04 -11.09 -20.99
N LYS A 205 -23.17 -11.28 -20.00
CA LYS A 205 -21.99 -12.17 -20.14
C LYS A 205 -22.27 -13.65 -19.85
N ILE A 206 -23.47 -14.01 -19.43
CA ILE A 206 -23.86 -15.39 -19.08
C ILE A 206 -24.80 -15.98 -20.16
N ARG A 207 -24.94 -15.31 -21.32
CA ARG A 207 -25.74 -15.80 -22.44
C ARG A 207 -24.90 -16.08 -23.67
#